data_AF-A0A5R2N016-F1
#
_entry.id   AF-A0A5R2N016-F1
#
_cell.length_a   1.000
_cell.length_b   1.000
_cell.length_c   1.000
_cell.angle_alpha   90.00
_cell.angle_beta   90.00
_cell.angle_gamma   90.00
#
_symmetry.space_group_name_H-M   'P 1'
#
loop_
_entity.id
_entity.type
_entity.pdbx_description
1 polymer ?
#
loop_
_entity_poly.entity_id
_entity_poly.type
_entity_poly.pdbx_seq_one_letter_code
_entity_poly.pdbx_strand_id
1 'polypeptide(L)'
;ADPDWHGGKYFEHGKRPEKGLAVARMAAHITYLSEAALHRKFGRNLQDREALTFGFDADFQIESYLRHQGMTFVDRFDANSYLYMTRSMDYFDLAA
;
A
#
# COMPACT_ATOMS: atom_id res chain seq x y z
N ALA A 1 -6.97 -11.66 -2.24
CA ALA A 1 -5.60 -12.21 -2.09
C ALA A 1 -4.90 -12.12 -3.42
N ASP A 2 -3.60 -11.77 -3.44
CA ASP A 2 -2.83 -11.66 -4.68
C ASP A 2 -2.53 -13.07 -5.26
N PRO A 3 -2.93 -13.38 -6.50
CA PRO A 3 -2.67 -14.69 -7.12
C PRO A 3 -1.17 -15.02 -7.21
N ASP A 4 -0.32 -14.00 -7.37
CA ASP A 4 1.13 -14.17 -7.52
C ASP A 4 1.82 -14.46 -6.18
N TRP A 5 1.09 -14.55 -5.06
CA TRP A 5 1.67 -14.91 -3.76
C TRP A 5 1.99 -16.41 -3.65
N HIS A 6 1.25 -17.27 -4.35
CA HIS A 6 1.49 -18.73 -4.36
C HIS A 6 1.69 -19.36 -2.97
N GLY A 7 0.89 -18.94 -1.97
CA GLY A 7 1.01 -19.48 -0.61
C GLY A 7 2.33 -19.17 0.08
N GLY A 8 3.04 -18.13 -0.34
CA GLY A 8 4.37 -17.76 0.14
C GLY A 8 5.52 -18.35 -0.67
N LYS A 9 5.23 -19.18 -1.69
CA LYS A 9 6.25 -19.82 -2.56
C LYS A 9 6.47 -19.08 -3.87
N TYR A 10 6.18 -17.78 -3.93
CA TYR A 10 6.27 -16.99 -5.16
C TYR A 10 7.66 -16.97 -5.79
N PHE A 11 8.73 -17.14 -5.01
CA PHE A 11 10.10 -17.31 -5.53
C PHE A 11 10.25 -18.56 -6.42
N GLU A 12 9.61 -19.68 -6.09
CA GLU A 12 9.65 -20.92 -6.89
C GLU A 12 8.96 -20.75 -8.26
N HIS A 13 7.99 -19.83 -8.32
CA HIS A 13 7.24 -19.51 -9.53
C HIS A 13 7.84 -18.33 -10.31
N GLY A 14 8.95 -17.75 -9.85
CA GLY A 14 9.52 -16.53 -10.45
C GLY A 14 8.55 -15.34 -10.40
N LYS A 15 7.67 -15.32 -9.40
CA LYS A 15 6.63 -14.31 -9.20
C LYS A 15 6.91 -13.45 -7.97
N ARG A 16 6.25 -12.30 -7.91
CA ARG A 16 6.22 -11.41 -6.75
C ARG A 16 4.79 -10.88 -6.59
N PRO A 17 4.16 -10.97 -5.41
CA PRO A 17 2.81 -10.46 -5.17
C PRO A 17 2.80 -8.93 -5.00
N GLU A 18 3.23 -8.23 -6.04
CA GLU A 18 3.50 -6.79 -6.00
C GLU A 18 2.22 -5.98 -5.77
N LYS A 19 1.10 -6.41 -6.38
CA LYS A 19 -0.18 -5.70 -6.27
C LYS A 19 -0.72 -5.79 -4.84
N GLY A 20 -0.71 -6.99 -4.28
CA GLY A 20 -1.15 -7.25 -2.91
C GLY A 20 -0.30 -6.49 -1.89
N LEU A 21 1.03 -6.54 -2.03
CA LEU A 21 1.94 -5.86 -1.12
C LEU A 21 1.81 -4.33 -1.24
N ALA A 22 1.65 -3.79 -2.44
CA ALA A 22 1.43 -2.35 -2.64
C ALA A 22 0.14 -1.88 -1.96
N VAL A 23 -0.97 -2.63 -2.10
CA VAL A 23 -2.24 -2.29 -1.46
C VAL A 23 -2.15 -2.36 0.06
N ALA A 24 -1.51 -3.41 0.60
CA ALA A 24 -1.27 -3.52 2.03
C ALA A 24 -0.44 -2.33 2.55
N ARG A 25 0.63 -1.95 1.82
CA ARG A 25 1.44 -0.79 2.16
C ARG A 25 0.64 0.52 2.11
N MET A 26 -0.20 0.73 1.09
CA MET A 26 -1.03 1.92 1.00
C MET A 26 -1.97 2.06 2.21
N ALA A 27 -2.64 0.96 2.60
CA ALA A 27 -3.52 0.95 3.75
C ALA A 27 -2.77 1.28 5.06
N ALA A 28 -1.63 0.62 5.29
CA ALA A 28 -0.78 0.90 6.45
C ALA A 28 -0.23 2.33 6.43
N HIS A 29 0.14 2.87 5.26
CA HIS A 29 0.70 4.21 5.14
C HIS A 29 -0.30 5.31 5.50
N ILE A 30 -1.60 5.08 5.27
CA ILE A 30 -2.66 6.01 5.71
C ILE A 30 -2.66 6.12 7.23
N THR A 31 -2.45 5.03 7.98
CA THR A 31 -2.52 5.05 9.45
C THR A 31 -1.34 5.77 10.11
N TYR A 32 -0.23 5.93 9.38
CA TYR A 32 0.94 6.67 9.84
C TYR A 32 0.82 8.18 9.65
N LEU A 33 -0.21 8.65 8.93
CA LEU A 33 -0.39 10.06 8.59
C LEU A 33 -1.59 10.64 9.32
N SER A 34 -1.44 11.87 9.82
CA SER A 34 -2.57 12.62 10.37
C SER A 34 -3.52 13.05 9.26
N GLU A 35 -4.83 12.93 9.51
CA GLU A 35 -5.89 13.41 8.64
C GLU A 35 -5.71 14.90 8.29
N ALA A 36 -5.42 15.75 9.29
CA ALA A 36 -5.20 17.18 9.07
C ALA A 36 -4.00 17.45 8.15
N ALA A 37 -2.94 16.65 8.26
CA ALA A 37 -1.76 16.77 7.39
C ALA A 37 -2.08 16.33 5.95
N LEU A 38 -2.82 15.23 5.78
CA LEU A 38 -3.29 14.77 4.47
C LEU A 38 -4.20 15.79 3.81
N HIS A 39 -5.17 16.33 4.55
CA HIS A 39 -6.10 17.34 4.05
C HIS A 39 -5.36 18.62 3.64
N ARG A 40 -4.44 19.12 4.48
CA ARG A 40 -3.64 20.30 4.16
C ARG A 40 -2.75 20.08 2.94
N LYS A 41 -2.19 18.89 2.76
CA LYS A 41 -1.26 18.59 1.67
C LYS A 41 -1.96 18.34 0.34
N PHE A 42 -3.09 17.64 0.33
CA PHE A 42 -3.74 17.16 -0.90
C PHE A 42 -5.16 17.69 -1.10
N GLY A 43 -5.90 17.96 -0.03
CA GLY A 43 -7.31 18.34 -0.11
C GLY A 43 -8.11 17.40 -1.00
N ARG A 44 -8.89 17.97 -1.93
CA ARG A 44 -9.56 17.26 -3.04
C ARG A 44 -8.97 17.66 -4.39
N ASN A 45 -7.69 17.99 -4.42
CA ASN A 45 -7.02 18.45 -5.64
C ASN A 45 -6.89 17.30 -6.64
N LEU A 46 -7.13 17.61 -7.92
CA LEU A 46 -6.98 16.68 -9.02
C LEU A 46 -5.51 16.52 -9.41
N GLN A 47 -5.14 15.33 -9.88
CA GLN A 47 -3.81 15.05 -10.40
C GLN A 47 -3.73 15.42 -11.89
N ASP A 48 -2.95 16.47 -12.22
CA ASP A 48 -2.64 16.88 -13.60
C ASP A 48 -3.88 17.05 -14.53
N ARG A 49 -5.04 17.41 -13.96
CA ARG A 49 -6.34 17.51 -14.66
C ARG A 49 -7.21 18.64 -14.11
N GLU A 50 -8.08 19.16 -14.96
CA GLU A 50 -9.05 20.23 -14.61
C GLU A 50 -10.44 19.69 -14.24
N ALA A 51 -10.79 18.48 -14.67
CA ALA A 51 -12.11 17.89 -14.47
C ALA A 51 -12.04 16.40 -14.08
N LEU A 52 -13.08 15.94 -13.40
CA LEU A 52 -13.26 14.54 -13.04
C LEU A 52 -13.57 13.70 -14.28
N THR A 53 -12.89 12.55 -14.39
CA THR A 53 -13.06 11.62 -15.50
C THR A 53 -13.98 10.45 -15.17
N PHE A 54 -14.40 10.32 -13.90
CA PHE A 54 -15.28 9.26 -13.39
C PHE A 54 -14.81 7.83 -13.76
N GLY A 55 -13.50 7.67 -13.97
CA GLY A 55 -12.86 6.39 -14.27
C GLY A 55 -12.33 5.70 -13.01
N PHE A 56 -11.69 4.54 -13.19
CA PHE A 56 -11.02 3.80 -12.11
C PHE A 56 -9.53 4.16 -11.94
N ASP A 57 -9.05 5.14 -12.72
CA ASP A 57 -7.70 5.69 -12.60
C ASP A 57 -7.58 6.66 -11.43
N ALA A 58 -6.36 7.07 -11.09
CA ALA A 58 -6.13 8.06 -10.04
C ALA A 58 -6.53 9.46 -10.52
N ASP A 59 -7.68 9.93 -10.09
CA ASP A 59 -8.18 11.28 -10.38
C ASP A 59 -7.61 12.30 -9.38
N PHE A 60 -7.28 11.87 -8.16
CA PHE A 60 -6.80 12.75 -7.09
C PHE A 60 -5.29 12.62 -6.83
N GLN A 61 -4.67 13.74 -6.42
CA GLN A 61 -3.24 13.78 -6.08
C GLN A 61 -2.87 12.80 -4.96
N ILE A 62 -3.76 12.62 -3.96
CA ILE A 62 -3.54 11.68 -2.87
C ILE A 62 -3.49 10.22 -3.35
N GLU A 63 -4.27 9.86 -4.36
CA GLU A 63 -4.28 8.51 -4.94
C GLU A 63 -2.98 8.24 -5.69
N SER A 64 -2.53 9.20 -6.50
CA SER A 64 -1.23 9.15 -7.18
C SER A 64 -0.08 9.01 -6.17
N TYR A 65 -0.10 9.81 -5.11
CA TYR A 65 0.87 9.75 -4.02
C TYR A 65 0.90 8.38 -3.33
N LEU A 66 -0.24 7.85 -2.91
CA LEU A 66 -0.31 6.56 -2.23
C LEU A 66 0.14 5.42 -3.14
N ARG A 67 -0.27 5.41 -4.42
CA ARG A 67 0.20 4.41 -5.39
C ARG A 67 1.72 4.46 -5.55
N HIS A 68 2.30 5.65 -5.68
CA HIS A 68 3.74 5.81 -5.77
C HIS A 68 4.46 5.32 -4.50
N GLN A 69 3.94 5.64 -3.31
CA GLN A 69 4.49 5.13 -2.04
C GLN A 69 4.37 3.61 -1.93
N GLY A 70 3.27 3.03 -2.41
CA GLY A 70 3.06 1.58 -2.44
C GLY A 70 4.08 0.88 -3.34
N MET A 71 4.25 1.33 -4.60
CA MET A 71 5.19 0.73 -5.55
C MET A 71 6.64 0.83 -5.07
N THR A 72 7.06 2.01 -4.61
CA THR A 72 8.43 2.24 -4.09
C THR A 72 8.78 1.29 -2.93
N PHE A 73 7.79 0.94 -2.11
CA PHE A 73 7.99 -0.01 -1.01
C PHE A 73 8.19 -1.44 -1.51
N VAL A 74 7.40 -1.88 -2.50
CA VAL A 74 7.46 -3.22 -3.07
C VAL A 74 8.83 -3.52 -3.69
N ASP A 75 9.50 -2.51 -4.24
CA ASP A 75 10.86 -2.66 -4.79
C ASP A 75 11.90 -3.02 -3.72
N ARG A 76 11.64 -2.69 -2.45
CA ARG A 76 12.63 -2.75 -1.36
C ARG A 76 12.23 -3.70 -0.23
N PHE A 77 11.03 -4.27 -0.26
CA PHE A 77 10.51 -5.09 0.82
C PHE A 77 9.91 -6.40 0.31
N ASP A 78 10.06 -7.45 1.11
CA ASP A 78 9.59 -8.79 0.80
C ASP A 78 8.20 -9.06 1.39
N ALA A 79 7.32 -9.71 0.62
CA ALA A 79 5.92 -9.92 1.00
C ALA A 79 5.76 -10.89 2.18
N ASN A 80 6.53 -11.99 2.22
CA ASN A 80 6.49 -12.91 3.35
C ASN A 80 7.02 -12.23 4.62
N SER A 81 8.13 -11.50 4.50
CA SER A 81 8.70 -10.72 5.60
C SER A 81 7.67 -9.75 6.18
N TYR A 82 6.90 -9.07 5.32
CA TYR A 82 5.81 -8.19 5.74
C TYR A 82 4.75 -8.92 6.56
N LEU A 83 4.28 -10.08 6.07
CA LEU A 83 3.28 -10.89 6.77
C LEU A 83 3.77 -11.39 8.13
N TYR A 84 5.01 -11.87 8.21
CA TYR A 84 5.58 -12.35 9.48
C TYR A 84 5.73 -11.21 10.49
N MET A 85 6.24 -10.05 10.08
CA MET A 85 6.37 -8.90 10.97
C MET A 85 5.02 -8.41 11.49
N THR A 86 4.02 -8.23 10.61
CA THR A 86 2.69 -7.79 11.02
C THR A 86 2.05 -8.80 11.97
N ARG A 87 2.17 -10.10 11.69
CA ARG A 87 1.64 -11.14 12.57
C ARG A 87 2.33 -11.18 13.93
N SER A 88 3.64 -10.94 13.97
CA SER A 88 4.36 -10.77 15.24
C SER A 88 3.88 -9.56 16.03
N MET A 89 3.57 -8.44 15.37
CA MET A 89 2.97 -7.27 16.01
C MET A 89 1.56 -7.58 16.54
N ASP A 90 0.74 -8.32 15.78
CA ASP A 90 -0.61 -8.70 16.20
C ASP A 90 -0.61 -9.64 17.41
N TYR A 91 0.41 -10.50 17.54
CA TYR A 91 0.56 -11.41 18.68
C TYR A 91 1.32 -10.82 19.85
N PHE A 92 1.84 -9.61 19.72
CA PHE A 92 2.60 -8.99 20.80
C PHE A 92 1.66 -8.60 21.95
N ASP A 93 1.86 -9.26 23.09
CA ASP A 93 1.24 -8.89 24.36
C ASP A 93 2.34 -8.85 25.44
N LEU A 94 2.51 -7.68 26.06
CA LEU A 94 3.52 -7.47 27.10
C LEU A 94 3.06 -8.00 28.47
N ALA A 95 1.76 -8.19 28.67
CA ALA A 95 1.16 -8.54 29.96
C ALA A 95 0.69 -10.00 30.07
N ALA A 96 0.76 -10.76 28.97
CA ALA A 96 0.40 -12.18 28.91
C ALA A 96 1.38 -13.09 29.67
#